data_AF-A0A6I4P4H5-F1
#
_entry.id   AF-A0A6I4P4H5-F1
#
_cell.length_a   1.000
_cell.length_b   1.000
_cell.length_c   1.000
_cell.angle_alpha   90.00
_cell.angle_beta   90.00
_cell.angle_gamma   90.00
#
_symmetry.space_group_name_H-M   'P 1'
#
loop_
_entity.id
_entity.type
_entity.pdbx_description
1 polymer ?
#
loop_
_entity_poly.entity_id
_entity_poly.type
_entity_poly.pdbx_seq_one_letter_code
_entity_poly.pdbx_strand_id
1 'polypeptide(L)'
;MTAVHRTATDYAHSIVASGDPLDQRALEAAQFASRPEPAAALAAATEALDREPPRHDLALGVLEVVVDFLPVLIPGVLFVAGTFDGPVPAGALIAVAALSLVVAVRRVLQWRRADWHGSPREGVLAAVGAGFGALTVVLTALTVPTTPVSGALAAIAAALMTIAEVVAFVVIRRRSAAAPTPPTAADALRASLAALSDRDRADLAADLERATGILAEHGVIDEAERSDLLAAPLGGLARRAWALEVQARRAALG
;
A
#
# COMPACT_ATOMS: atom_id res chain seq x y z
N MET A 1 -16.54 -2.59 -30.41
CA MET A 1 -15.50 -3.57 -30.73
C MET A 1 -14.19 -2.82 -30.83
N THR A 2 -13.35 -2.85 -29.80
CA THR A 2 -12.02 -2.25 -29.82
C THR A 2 -11.12 -3.08 -30.75
N ALA A 3 -10.53 -2.44 -31.75
CA ALA A 3 -9.54 -3.10 -32.59
C ALA A 3 -8.35 -3.50 -31.71
N VAL A 4 -7.90 -4.76 -31.81
CA VAL A 4 -6.71 -5.23 -31.10
C VAL A 4 -5.50 -4.74 -31.88
N HIS A 5 -4.92 -3.62 -31.46
CA HIS A 5 -3.68 -3.10 -32.03
C HIS A 5 -2.51 -4.01 -31.62
N ARG A 6 -1.68 -4.42 -32.58
CA ARG A 6 -0.57 -5.36 -32.33
C ARG A 6 0.74 -4.65 -31.96
N THR A 7 0.86 -3.36 -32.29
CA THR A 7 2.04 -2.52 -32.05
C THR A 7 1.62 -1.08 -31.74
N ALA A 8 2.52 -0.28 -31.16
CA ALA A 8 2.28 1.15 -30.94
C ALA A 8 2.15 1.89 -32.28
N THR A 9 2.90 1.46 -33.29
CA THR A 9 2.84 1.99 -34.66
C THR A 9 1.45 1.78 -35.29
N ASP A 10 0.87 0.57 -35.15
CA ASP A 10 -0.47 0.27 -35.66
C ASP A 10 -1.54 1.14 -34.98
N TYR A 11 -1.37 1.40 -33.69
CA TYR A 11 -2.25 2.30 -32.95
C TYR A 11 -2.12 3.74 -33.46
N ALA A 12 -0.91 4.26 -33.65
CA ALA A 12 -0.69 5.60 -34.19
C ALA A 12 -1.36 5.79 -35.56
N HIS A 13 -1.23 4.83 -36.48
CA HIS A 13 -1.91 4.88 -37.77
C HIS A 13 -3.43 4.89 -37.65
N SER A 14 -3.98 4.12 -36.69
CA SER A 14 -5.43 4.10 -36.48
C SER A 14 -5.98 5.44 -35.95
N ILE A 15 -5.26 6.09 -35.04
CA ILE A 15 -5.60 7.41 -34.50
C ILE A 15 -5.54 8.49 -35.59
N VAL A 16 -4.51 8.48 -36.42
CA VAL A 16 -4.41 9.38 -37.57
C VAL A 16 -5.56 9.16 -38.56
N ALA A 17 -5.93 7.90 -38.80
CA ALA A 17 -7.02 7.57 -39.72
C ALA A 17 -8.42 7.94 -39.18
N SER A 18 -8.63 7.82 -37.86
CA SER A 18 -9.92 8.15 -37.24
C SER A 18 -10.07 9.63 -36.89
N GLY A 19 -8.96 10.34 -36.67
CA GLY A 19 -8.95 11.71 -36.16
C GLY A 19 -9.29 11.83 -34.68
N ASP A 20 -9.27 10.72 -33.95
CA ASP A 20 -9.53 10.70 -32.51
C ASP A 20 -8.37 11.33 -31.72
N PRO A 21 -8.62 11.88 -30.52
CA PRO A 21 -7.54 12.32 -29.64
C PRO A 21 -6.70 11.13 -29.15
N LEU A 22 -5.42 11.37 -28.88
CA LEU A 22 -4.52 10.37 -28.33
C LEU A 22 -4.97 9.89 -26.95
N ASP A 23 -5.36 8.61 -26.83
CA ASP A 23 -5.40 7.92 -25.54
C ASP A 23 -4.02 7.33 -25.23
N GLN A 24 -3.34 7.91 -24.25
CA GLN A 24 -2.02 7.46 -23.82
C GLN A 24 -2.02 6.03 -23.28
N ARG A 25 -3.09 5.60 -22.60
CA ARG A 25 -3.16 4.24 -22.04
C ARG A 25 -3.28 3.20 -23.15
N ALA A 26 -4.03 3.52 -24.20
CA ALA A 26 -4.16 2.64 -25.36
C ALA A 26 -2.85 2.53 -26.14
N LEU A 27 -2.08 3.63 -26.27
CA LEU A 27 -0.72 3.61 -26.83
C LEU A 27 0.21 2.69 -26.02
N GLU A 28 0.23 2.85 -24.69
CA GLU A 28 1.05 2.02 -23.79
C GLU A 28 0.62 0.54 -23.86
N ALA A 29 -0.68 0.24 -23.85
CA ALA A 29 -1.18 -1.12 -23.99
C ALA A 29 -0.80 -1.75 -25.34
N ALA A 30 -0.86 -0.98 -26.42
CA ALA A 30 -0.49 -1.43 -27.76
C ALA A 30 1.02 -1.72 -27.87
N GLN A 31 1.87 -0.96 -27.16
CA GLN A 31 3.31 -1.18 -27.13
C GLN A 31 3.68 -2.56 -26.57
N PHE A 32 2.97 -3.03 -25.55
CA PHE A 32 3.23 -4.34 -24.92
C PHE A 32 2.34 -5.47 -25.46
N ALA A 33 1.49 -5.22 -26.45
CA ALA A 33 0.52 -6.22 -26.93
C ALA A 33 1.16 -7.54 -27.42
N SER A 34 2.38 -7.47 -27.94
CA SER A 34 3.15 -8.66 -28.37
C SER A 34 3.82 -9.41 -27.21
N ARG A 35 3.78 -8.87 -25.99
CA ARG A 35 4.50 -9.35 -24.80
C ARG A 35 3.51 -9.65 -23.65
N PRO A 36 3.06 -10.91 -23.49
CA PRO A 36 1.96 -11.24 -22.57
C PRO A 36 2.29 -10.96 -21.11
N GLU A 37 3.53 -11.18 -20.67
CA GLU A 37 3.95 -10.92 -19.28
C GLU A 37 3.94 -9.42 -18.91
N PRO A 38 4.65 -8.53 -19.64
CA PRO A 38 4.55 -7.08 -19.42
C PRO A 38 3.13 -6.53 -19.59
N ALA A 39 2.36 -7.02 -20.57
CA ALA A 39 0.99 -6.57 -20.80
C ALA A 39 0.07 -6.93 -19.62
N ALA A 40 0.19 -8.13 -19.07
CA ALA A 40 -0.57 -8.54 -17.88
C ALA A 40 -0.19 -7.71 -16.65
N ALA A 41 1.12 -7.45 -16.45
CA ALA A 41 1.59 -6.62 -15.35
C ALA A 41 1.13 -5.16 -15.48
N LEU A 42 1.13 -4.61 -16.70
CA LEU A 42 0.63 -3.28 -17.04
C LEU A 42 -0.87 -3.16 -16.77
N ALA A 43 -1.66 -4.15 -17.21
CA ALA A 43 -3.10 -4.20 -16.96
C ALA A 43 -3.39 -4.26 -15.45
N ALA A 44 -2.71 -5.13 -14.71
CA ALA A 44 -2.87 -5.25 -13.26
C ALA A 44 -2.47 -3.98 -12.51
N ALA A 45 -1.38 -3.31 -12.93
CA ALA A 45 -0.96 -2.03 -12.37
C ALA A 45 -1.98 -0.92 -12.65
N THR A 46 -2.52 -0.86 -13.87
CA THR A 46 -3.55 0.13 -14.26
C THR A 46 -4.84 -0.10 -13.50
N GLU A 47 -5.28 -1.34 -13.37
CA GLU A 47 -6.48 -1.70 -12.59
C GLU A 47 -6.31 -1.35 -11.11
N ALA A 48 -5.13 -1.61 -10.53
CA ALA A 48 -4.83 -1.23 -9.16
C ALA A 48 -4.86 0.30 -8.96
N LEU A 49 -4.48 1.09 -9.97
CA LEU A 49 -4.53 2.55 -9.95
C LEU A 49 -5.95 3.11 -10.16
N ASP A 50 -6.78 2.44 -10.96
CA ASP A 50 -8.15 2.88 -11.26
C ASP A 50 -9.15 2.49 -10.16
N ARG A 51 -8.78 1.59 -9.24
CA ARG A 51 -9.52 1.41 -7.98
C ARG A 51 -9.36 2.67 -7.12
N GLU A 52 -10.22 3.66 -7.33
CA GLU A 52 -10.44 4.73 -6.35
C GLU A 52 -10.75 4.08 -4.99
N PRO A 53 -10.11 4.52 -3.88
CA PRO A 53 -10.57 4.11 -2.55
C PRO A 53 -12.04 4.57 -2.42
N PRO A 54 -12.99 3.67 -2.13
CA PRO A 54 -14.40 4.03 -2.03
C PRO A 54 -14.58 5.21 -1.07
N ARG A 55 -15.31 6.25 -1.46
CA ARG A 55 -15.58 7.40 -0.57
C ARG A 55 -16.31 7.02 0.72
N HIS A 56 -16.95 5.85 0.75
CA HIS A 56 -17.55 5.25 1.95
C HIS A 56 -16.52 4.67 2.95
N ASP A 57 -15.25 4.53 2.56
CA ASP A 57 -14.15 4.00 3.38
C ASP A 57 -13.36 5.08 4.13
N LEU A 58 -13.67 6.37 4.00
CA LEU A 58 -12.90 7.39 4.75
C LEU A 58 -13.10 7.27 6.27
N ALA A 59 -14.35 7.08 6.73
CA ALA A 59 -14.62 6.92 8.16
C ALA A 59 -14.13 5.57 8.70
N LEU A 60 -14.27 4.49 7.92
CA LEU A 60 -13.73 3.18 8.27
C LEU A 60 -12.20 3.17 8.23
N GLY A 61 -11.59 3.89 7.28
CA GLY A 61 -10.15 4.05 7.14
C GLY A 61 -9.55 4.90 8.26
N VAL A 62 -10.21 5.98 8.66
CA VAL A 62 -9.81 6.75 9.86
C VAL A 62 -9.92 5.87 11.10
N LEU A 63 -11.01 5.12 11.26
CA LEU A 63 -11.16 4.18 12.37
C LEU A 63 -10.07 3.11 12.34
N GLU A 64 -9.74 2.58 11.17
CA GLU A 64 -8.71 1.57 11.00
C GLU A 64 -7.32 2.10 11.37
N VAL A 65 -7.00 3.32 10.95
CA VAL A 65 -5.79 4.05 11.33
C VAL A 65 -5.75 4.27 12.83
N VAL A 66 -6.83 4.75 13.45
CA VAL A 66 -6.91 4.93 14.91
C VAL A 66 -6.61 3.62 15.63
N VAL A 67 -7.20 2.51 15.16
CA VAL A 67 -6.96 1.17 15.74
C VAL A 67 -5.54 0.68 15.52
N ASP A 68 -4.84 1.10 14.46
CA ASP A 68 -3.41 0.80 14.28
C ASP A 68 -2.51 1.55 15.25
N PHE A 69 -2.95 2.71 15.74
CA PHE A 69 -2.22 3.49 16.76
C PHE A 69 -2.65 3.18 18.20
N LEU A 70 -3.72 2.40 18.41
CA LEU A 70 -4.19 2.03 19.75
C LEU A 70 -3.08 1.49 20.67
N PRO A 71 -2.18 0.58 20.23
CA PRO A 71 -1.08 0.08 21.08
C PRO A 71 -0.20 1.19 21.65
N VAL A 72 0.01 2.27 20.90
CA VAL A 72 0.80 3.43 21.33
C VAL A 72 0.02 4.31 22.32
N LEU A 73 -1.29 4.44 22.12
CA LEU A 73 -2.17 5.27 22.95
C LEU A 73 -2.44 4.64 24.33
N ILE A 74 -2.52 3.32 24.41
CA ILE A 74 -2.86 2.59 25.65
C ILE A 74 -1.95 2.94 26.84
N PRO A 75 -0.60 2.92 26.73
CA PRO A 75 0.27 3.38 27.81
C PRO A 75 0.06 4.86 28.17
N GLY A 76 -0.30 5.70 27.20
CA GLY A 76 -0.64 7.11 27.44
C GLY A 76 -1.86 7.28 28.34
N VAL A 77 -2.90 6.43 28.17
CA VAL A 77 -4.07 6.41 29.05
C VAL A 77 -3.68 6.11 30.50
N LEU A 78 -2.79 5.14 30.71
CA LEU A 78 -2.26 4.82 32.05
C LEU A 78 -1.45 5.96 32.64
N PHE A 79 -0.60 6.60 31.82
CA PHE A 79 0.24 7.71 32.27
C PHE A 79 -0.61 8.91 32.72
N VAL A 80 -1.58 9.35 31.89
CA VAL A 80 -2.49 10.45 32.22
C VAL A 80 -3.32 10.11 33.46
N ALA A 81 -3.85 8.89 33.54
CA ALA A 81 -4.66 8.46 34.67
C ALA A 81 -3.86 8.34 35.98
N GLY A 82 -2.55 8.07 35.90
CA GLY A 82 -1.64 8.00 37.05
C GLY A 82 -0.99 9.33 37.44
N THR A 83 -1.13 10.39 36.63
CA THR A 83 -0.50 11.70 36.89
C THR A 83 -1.16 12.46 38.05
N PHE A 84 -2.40 12.11 38.41
CA PHE A 84 -3.17 12.80 39.45
C PHE A 84 -3.01 12.12 40.81
N ASP A 85 -1.83 12.20 41.43
CA ASP A 85 -1.47 11.90 42.85
C ASP A 85 -2.28 10.80 43.60
N GLY A 86 -2.72 9.77 42.90
CA GLY A 86 -3.68 8.79 43.40
C GLY A 86 -3.62 7.48 42.61
N PRO A 87 -4.22 6.40 43.15
CA PRO A 87 -4.25 5.12 42.45
C PRO A 87 -5.01 5.27 41.14
N VAL A 88 -4.49 4.64 40.08
CA VAL A 88 -5.12 4.67 38.75
C VAL A 88 -6.59 4.23 38.88
N PRO A 89 -7.56 5.04 38.42
CA PRO A 89 -8.97 4.74 38.58
C PRO A 89 -9.32 3.44 37.85
N ALA A 90 -10.17 2.61 38.47
CA ALA A 90 -10.61 1.34 37.89
C ALA A 90 -11.22 1.51 36.48
N GLY A 91 -11.88 2.64 36.21
CA GLY A 91 -12.41 2.96 34.87
C GLY A 91 -11.33 3.07 33.79
N ALA A 92 -10.15 3.63 34.11
CA ALA A 92 -9.03 3.70 33.18
C ALA A 92 -8.43 2.31 32.91
N LEU A 93 -8.34 1.46 33.94
CA LEU A 93 -7.88 0.08 33.78
C LEU A 93 -8.84 -0.76 32.96
N ILE A 94 -10.16 -0.57 33.13
CA ILE A 94 -11.18 -1.21 32.29
C ILE A 94 -11.06 -0.73 30.83
N ALA A 95 -10.83 0.56 30.60
CA ALA A 95 -10.61 1.09 29.25
C ALA A 95 -9.36 0.49 28.60
N VAL A 96 -8.24 0.41 29.34
CA VAL A 96 -7.00 -0.24 28.87
C VAL A 96 -7.23 -1.71 28.53
N ALA A 97 -7.97 -2.44 29.37
CA ALA A 97 -8.31 -3.83 29.11
C ALA A 97 -9.14 -3.99 27.81
N ALA A 98 -10.17 -3.15 27.64
CA ALA A 98 -11.02 -3.15 26.46
C ALA A 98 -10.24 -2.82 25.18
N LEU A 99 -9.43 -1.75 25.20
CA LEU A 99 -8.61 -1.33 24.06
C LEU A 99 -7.59 -2.41 23.68
N SER A 100 -6.92 -3.01 24.66
CA SER A 100 -5.96 -4.10 24.42
C SER A 100 -6.63 -5.33 23.79
N LEU A 101 -7.84 -5.67 24.22
CA LEU A 101 -8.62 -6.75 23.63
C LEU A 101 -9.05 -6.44 22.19
N VAL A 102 -9.44 -5.21 21.89
CA VAL A 102 -9.79 -4.79 20.52
C VAL A 102 -8.61 -5.02 19.57
N VAL A 103 -7.40 -4.61 19.96
CA VAL A 103 -6.18 -4.85 19.17
C VAL A 103 -5.92 -6.34 19.01
N ALA A 104 -5.95 -7.12 20.09
CA ALA A 104 -5.70 -8.56 20.05
C ALA A 104 -6.68 -9.28 19.11
N VAL A 105 -7.98 -8.99 19.21
CA VAL A 105 -9.01 -9.58 18.35
C VAL A 105 -8.81 -9.19 16.90
N ARG A 106 -8.50 -7.91 16.61
CA ARG A 106 -8.20 -7.46 15.24
C ARG A 106 -7.05 -8.26 14.64
N ARG A 107 -5.94 -8.45 15.36
CA ARG A 107 -4.79 -9.24 14.90
C ARG A 107 -5.16 -10.69 14.62
N VAL A 108 -5.94 -11.31 15.51
CA VAL A 108 -6.45 -12.68 15.29
C VAL A 108 -7.32 -12.76 14.04
N LEU A 109 -8.22 -11.80 13.83
CA LEU A 109 -9.07 -11.74 12.64
C LEU A 109 -8.25 -11.54 11.35
N GLN A 110 -7.21 -10.72 11.39
CA GLN A 110 -6.29 -10.54 10.26
C GLN A 110 -5.59 -11.86 9.90
N TRP A 111 -5.14 -12.65 10.88
CA TRP A 111 -4.50 -13.94 10.61
C TRP A 111 -5.43 -15.00 10.02
N ARG A 112 -6.72 -14.96 10.36
CA ARG A 112 -7.69 -15.91 9.81
C ARG A 112 -8.01 -15.65 8.34
N ARG A 113 -7.64 -14.49 7.80
CA ARG A 113 -7.77 -14.21 6.36
C ARG A 113 -6.67 -14.96 5.62
N ALA A 114 -7.07 -15.88 4.74
CA ALA A 114 -6.16 -16.72 3.96
C ALA A 114 -5.12 -15.90 3.15
N ASP A 115 -5.53 -14.72 2.70
CA ASP A 115 -4.73 -13.83 1.85
C ASP A 115 -3.94 -12.77 2.63
N TRP A 116 -3.92 -12.83 3.96
CA TRP A 116 -3.17 -11.83 4.73
C TRP A 116 -1.67 -12.05 4.54
N HIS A 117 -1.01 -11.14 3.85
CA HIS A 117 0.43 -11.20 3.59
C HIS A 117 1.22 -10.17 4.39
N GLY A 118 0.54 -9.17 4.96
CA GLY A 118 1.08 -8.12 5.82
C GLY A 118 2.16 -7.27 5.14
N SER A 119 1.96 -5.95 5.09
CA SER A 119 2.98 -5.07 4.54
C SER A 119 4.22 -4.96 5.46
N PRO A 120 5.40 -4.58 4.93
CA PRO A 120 6.56 -4.27 5.76
C PRO A 120 6.27 -3.19 6.83
N ARG A 121 5.40 -2.22 6.48
CA ARG A 121 4.90 -1.19 7.41
C ARG A 121 4.12 -1.80 8.56
N GLU A 122 3.21 -2.74 8.29
CA GLU A 122 2.51 -3.49 9.33
C GLU A 122 3.46 -4.28 10.22
N GLY A 123 4.55 -4.81 9.68
CA GLY A 123 5.60 -5.47 10.46
C GLY A 123 6.26 -4.53 11.46
N VAL A 124 6.63 -3.32 11.04
CA VAL A 124 7.19 -2.29 11.94
C VAL A 124 6.17 -1.87 12.99
N LEU A 125 4.92 -1.62 12.59
CA LEU A 125 3.84 -1.28 13.53
C LEU A 125 3.60 -2.40 14.54
N ALA A 126 3.69 -3.66 14.12
CA ALA A 126 3.55 -4.80 15.03
C ALA A 126 4.72 -4.89 16.02
N ALA A 127 5.96 -4.68 15.58
CA ALA A 127 7.10 -4.64 16.47
C ALA A 127 7.00 -3.50 17.50
N VAL A 128 6.60 -2.30 17.06
CA VAL A 128 6.38 -1.15 17.94
C VAL A 128 5.22 -1.41 18.91
N GLY A 129 4.11 -1.95 18.40
CA GLY A 129 2.93 -2.32 19.20
C GLY A 129 3.25 -3.35 20.27
N ALA A 130 4.09 -4.35 19.96
CA ALA A 130 4.58 -5.31 20.94
C ALA A 130 5.39 -4.63 22.07
N GLY A 131 6.25 -3.67 21.73
CA GLY A 131 7.00 -2.89 22.71
C GLY A 131 6.09 -2.10 23.66
N PHE A 132 5.10 -1.40 23.12
CA PHE A 132 4.13 -0.66 23.95
C PHE A 132 3.17 -1.58 24.72
N GLY A 133 2.82 -2.74 24.18
CA GLY A 133 2.08 -3.76 24.90
C GLY A 133 2.85 -4.27 26.12
N ALA A 134 4.12 -4.61 25.95
CA ALA A 134 4.98 -5.02 27.06
C ALA A 134 5.11 -3.92 28.13
N LEU A 135 5.27 -2.66 27.71
CA LEU A 135 5.26 -1.52 28.63
C LEU A 135 3.94 -1.42 29.40
N THR A 136 2.80 -1.59 28.71
CA THR A 136 1.46 -1.57 29.31
C THR A 136 1.29 -2.69 30.34
N VAL A 137 1.78 -3.89 30.07
CA VAL A 137 1.79 -5.02 31.04
C VAL A 137 2.55 -4.63 32.30
N VAL A 138 3.74 -4.03 32.17
CA VAL A 138 4.54 -3.58 33.32
C VAL A 138 3.78 -2.52 34.11
N LEU A 139 3.24 -1.49 33.44
CA LEU A 139 2.51 -0.40 34.10
C LEU A 139 1.28 -0.89 34.84
N THR A 140 0.49 -1.78 34.23
CA THR A 140 -0.72 -2.36 34.87
C THR A 140 -0.36 -3.30 36.01
N ALA A 141 0.70 -4.09 35.89
CA ALA A 141 1.19 -4.95 36.99
C ALA A 141 1.55 -4.13 38.24
N LEU A 142 2.12 -2.94 38.07
CA LEU A 142 2.43 -2.02 39.17
C LEU A 142 1.18 -1.46 39.87
N THR A 143 0.01 -1.50 39.22
CA THR A 143 -1.28 -1.04 39.79
C THR A 143 -2.09 -2.15 40.46
N VAL A 144 -1.71 -3.42 40.30
CA VAL A 144 -2.40 -4.57 40.91
C VAL A 144 -2.49 -4.46 42.44
N PRO A 145 -1.45 -4.01 43.18
CA PRO A 145 -1.54 -3.90 44.63
C PRO A 145 -2.62 -2.92 45.12
N THR A 146 -2.94 -1.89 44.32
CA THR A 146 -3.92 -0.86 44.68
C THR A 146 -5.31 -1.13 44.10
N THR A 147 -5.38 -1.88 42.99
CA THR A 147 -6.64 -2.21 42.30
C THR A 147 -6.58 -3.63 41.72
N PRO A 148 -6.73 -4.68 42.54
CA PRO A 148 -6.29 -6.04 42.20
C PRO A 148 -7.04 -6.66 41.03
N VAL A 149 -8.38 -6.52 41.00
CA VAL A 149 -9.20 -7.14 39.94
C VAL A 149 -9.01 -6.41 38.61
N SER A 150 -9.17 -5.08 38.58
CA SER A 150 -9.05 -4.29 37.35
C SER A 150 -7.63 -4.22 36.81
N GLY A 151 -6.63 -4.14 37.70
CA GLY A 151 -5.21 -4.17 37.33
C GLY A 151 -4.81 -5.52 36.72
N ALA A 152 -5.28 -6.64 37.29
CA ALA A 152 -5.02 -7.97 36.74
C ALA A 152 -5.69 -8.17 35.37
N LEU A 153 -6.94 -7.73 35.20
CA LEU A 153 -7.64 -7.79 33.91
C LEU A 153 -6.94 -6.96 32.84
N ALA A 154 -6.50 -5.74 33.18
CA ALA A 154 -5.75 -4.89 32.27
C ALA A 154 -4.40 -5.51 31.88
N ALA A 155 -3.67 -6.09 32.83
CA ALA A 155 -2.39 -6.77 32.58
C ALA A 155 -2.56 -7.99 31.67
N ILE A 156 -3.59 -8.82 31.90
CA ILE A 156 -3.88 -9.99 31.06
C ILE A 156 -4.23 -9.54 29.63
N ALA A 157 -5.10 -8.53 29.49
CA ALA A 157 -5.50 -8.01 28.19
C ALA A 157 -4.30 -7.42 27.42
N ALA A 158 -3.45 -6.65 28.10
CA ALA A 158 -2.22 -6.10 27.51
C ALA A 158 -1.22 -7.21 27.11
N ALA A 159 -1.13 -8.30 27.89
CA ALA A 159 -0.30 -9.45 27.56
C ALA A 159 -0.80 -10.17 26.30
N LEU A 160 -2.12 -10.39 26.19
CA LEU A 160 -2.74 -10.97 24.99
C LEU A 160 -2.48 -10.12 23.75
N MET A 161 -2.64 -8.79 23.86
CA MET A 161 -2.28 -7.86 22.79
C MET A 161 -0.81 -7.99 22.39
N THR A 162 0.09 -8.00 23.38
CA THR A 162 1.54 -8.12 23.15
C THR A 162 1.88 -9.39 22.39
N ILE A 163 1.32 -10.53 22.81
CA ILE A 163 1.51 -11.81 22.14
C ILE A 163 1.00 -11.75 20.69
N ALA A 164 -0.19 -11.16 20.48
CA ALA A 164 -0.75 -10.99 19.15
C ALA A 164 0.15 -10.14 18.25
N GLU A 165 0.71 -9.03 18.74
CA GLU A 165 1.63 -8.20 17.96
C GLU A 165 2.95 -8.93 17.64
N VAL A 166 3.52 -9.66 18.60
CA VAL A 166 4.75 -10.45 18.40
C VAL A 166 4.55 -11.51 17.32
N VAL A 167 3.45 -12.27 17.39
CA VAL A 167 3.16 -13.30 16.39
C VAL A 167 2.92 -12.66 15.02
N ALA A 168 2.25 -11.51 14.95
CA ALA A 168 2.04 -10.80 13.69
C ALA A 168 3.38 -10.39 13.06
N PHE A 169 4.29 -9.80 13.84
CA PHE A 169 5.64 -9.47 13.39
C PHE A 169 6.40 -10.70 12.88
N VAL A 170 6.37 -11.81 13.63
CA VAL A 170 7.07 -13.05 13.24
C VAL A 170 6.50 -13.63 11.95
N VAL A 171 5.17 -13.67 11.79
CA VAL A 171 4.51 -14.19 10.58
C VAL A 171 4.86 -13.32 9.36
N ILE A 172 4.75 -12.00 9.48
CA ILE A 172 5.12 -11.05 8.41
C ILE A 172 6.58 -11.26 8.04
N ARG A 173 7.49 -11.21 9.02
CA ARG A 173 8.93 -11.38 8.78
C ARG A 173 9.27 -12.71 8.12
N ARG A 174 8.66 -13.82 8.56
CA ARG A 174 8.89 -15.14 7.95
C ARG A 174 8.40 -15.21 6.52
N ARG A 175 7.24 -14.62 6.22
CA ARG A 175 6.68 -14.60 4.86
C ARG A 175 7.46 -13.69 3.93
N SER A 176 7.90 -12.52 4.41
CA SER A 176 8.78 -11.62 3.65
C SER A 176 10.15 -12.23 3.35
N ALA A 177 10.63 -13.18 4.17
CA ALA A 177 11.87 -13.89 3.92
C ALA A 177 11.72 -15.09 2.95
N ALA A 178 10.49 -15.57 2.73
CA ALA A 178 10.23 -16.82 1.99
C ALA A 178 10.00 -16.63 0.48
N ALA A 179 9.75 -15.42 -0.01
CA ALA A 179 9.68 -15.13 -1.44
C ALA A 179 9.93 -13.63 -1.70
N PRO A 180 10.68 -13.25 -2.75
CA PRO A 180 10.65 -11.89 -3.28
C PRO A 180 9.37 -11.73 -4.11
N THR A 181 8.21 -11.79 -3.46
CA THR A 181 6.97 -11.40 -4.13
C THR A 181 7.02 -9.89 -4.30
N PRO A 182 6.92 -9.33 -5.52
CA PRO A 182 6.87 -7.90 -5.70
C PRO A 182 5.73 -7.33 -4.85
N PRO A 183 6.01 -6.38 -3.94
CA PRO A 183 5.04 -5.98 -2.92
C PRO A 183 3.85 -5.22 -3.50
N THR A 184 3.93 -4.76 -4.75
CA THR A 184 2.86 -4.07 -5.47
C THR A 184 2.80 -4.47 -6.94
N ALA A 185 1.65 -4.26 -7.60
CA ALA A 185 1.51 -4.44 -9.05
C ALA A 185 2.50 -3.57 -9.86
N ALA A 186 2.87 -2.40 -9.33
CA ALA A 186 3.90 -1.55 -9.90
C ALA A 186 5.30 -2.19 -9.83
N ASP A 187 5.61 -2.89 -8.74
CA ASP A 187 6.89 -3.62 -8.62
C ASP A 187 6.93 -4.85 -9.51
N ALA A 188 5.79 -5.53 -9.70
CA ALA A 188 5.66 -6.63 -10.66
C ALA A 188 5.90 -6.15 -12.10
N LEU A 189 5.34 -4.98 -12.46
CA LEU A 189 5.61 -4.34 -13.74
C LEU A 189 7.09 -3.99 -13.90
N ARG A 190 7.71 -3.33 -12.90
CA ARG A 190 9.15 -3.02 -12.93
C ARG A 190 10.02 -4.27 -13.11
N ALA A 191 9.70 -5.35 -12.39
CA ALA A 191 10.42 -6.61 -12.51
C ALA A 191 10.26 -7.23 -13.90
N SER A 192 9.04 -7.21 -14.47
CA SER A 192 8.78 -7.71 -15.83
C SER A 192 9.54 -6.93 -16.90
N LEU A 193 9.69 -5.62 -16.72
CA LEU A 193 10.45 -4.76 -17.63
C LEU A 193 11.96 -4.96 -17.48
N ALA A 194 12.44 -5.15 -16.25
CA ALA A 194 13.85 -5.45 -15.97
C ALA A 194 14.27 -6.82 -16.55
N ALA A 195 13.32 -7.75 -16.67
CA ALA A 195 13.53 -9.05 -17.29
C ALA A 195 13.60 -9.02 -18.83
N LEU A 196 13.25 -7.89 -19.47
CA LEU A 196 13.34 -7.75 -20.93
C LEU A 196 14.80 -7.74 -21.39
N SER A 197 15.07 -8.48 -22.47
CA SER A 197 16.38 -8.48 -23.11
C SER A 197 16.72 -7.09 -23.68
N ASP A 198 18.00 -6.78 -23.86
CA ASP A 198 18.42 -5.52 -24.47
C ASP A 198 17.82 -5.33 -25.88
N ARG A 199 17.71 -6.44 -26.63
CA ARG A 199 17.08 -6.45 -27.96
C ARG A 199 15.61 -6.05 -27.87
N ASP A 200 14.87 -6.63 -26.94
CA ASP A 200 13.45 -6.33 -26.76
C ASP A 200 13.22 -4.88 -26.35
N ARG A 201 14.08 -4.36 -25.46
CA ARG A 201 14.04 -2.95 -25.08
C ARG A 201 14.30 -2.03 -26.27
N ALA A 202 15.27 -2.37 -27.12
CA ALA A 202 15.54 -1.61 -28.34
C ALA A 202 14.37 -1.68 -29.34
N ASP A 203 13.76 -2.85 -29.53
CA ASP A 203 12.62 -3.04 -30.44
C ASP A 203 11.40 -2.23 -29.98
N LEU A 204 11.10 -2.24 -28.67
CA LEU A 204 10.00 -1.46 -28.08
C LEU A 204 10.25 0.05 -28.14
N ALA A 205 11.50 0.50 -27.97
CA ALA A 205 11.87 1.90 -28.09
C ALA A 205 11.75 2.38 -29.54
N ALA A 206 12.23 1.59 -30.50
CA ALA A 206 12.13 1.91 -31.93
C ALA A 206 10.67 1.92 -32.42
N ASP A 207 9.82 1.04 -31.89
CA ASP A 207 8.39 1.04 -32.21
C ASP A 207 7.68 2.29 -31.65
N LEU A 208 8.00 2.70 -30.42
CA LEU A 208 7.47 3.93 -29.83
C LEU A 208 7.97 5.18 -30.56
N GLU A 209 9.24 5.22 -30.98
CA GLU A 209 9.80 6.31 -31.76
C GLU A 209 9.11 6.48 -33.12
N ARG A 210 8.83 5.36 -33.80
CA ARG A 210 8.04 5.36 -35.04
C ARG A 210 6.60 5.84 -34.80
N ALA A 211 5.93 5.29 -33.79
CA ALA A 211 4.56 5.66 -33.45
C ALA A 211 4.42 7.15 -33.12
N THR A 212 5.28 7.68 -32.25
CA THR A 212 5.27 9.10 -31.87
C THR A 212 5.68 10.02 -33.01
N GLY A 213 6.59 9.58 -33.90
CA GLY A 213 6.90 10.29 -35.14
C GLY A 213 5.70 10.47 -36.06
N ILE A 214 4.91 9.40 -36.26
CA ILE A 214 3.68 9.45 -37.07
C ILE A 214 2.66 10.42 -36.46
N LEU A 215 2.45 10.36 -35.14
CA LEU A 215 1.52 11.23 -34.43
C LEU A 215 1.92 12.71 -34.54
N ALA A 216 3.21 13.01 -34.40
CA ALA A 216 3.72 14.38 -34.51
C ALA A 216 3.64 14.91 -35.94
N GLU A 217 3.99 14.10 -36.95
CA GLU A 217 3.90 14.47 -38.37
C GLU A 217 2.48 14.88 -38.79
N HIS A 218 1.47 14.23 -38.20
CA HIS A 218 0.06 14.51 -38.47
C HIS A 218 -0.56 15.51 -37.50
N GLY A 219 0.24 16.13 -36.63
CA GLY A 219 -0.21 17.17 -35.69
C GLY A 219 -1.16 16.66 -34.59
N VAL A 220 -1.17 15.35 -34.30
CA VAL A 220 -1.94 14.78 -33.20
C VAL A 220 -1.31 15.12 -31.84
N ILE A 221 0.02 15.19 -31.82
CA ILE A 221 0.82 15.63 -30.67
C ILE A 221 1.84 16.68 -31.11
N ASP A 222 2.30 17.52 -30.18
CA ASP A 222 3.40 18.43 -30.45
C ASP A 222 4.79 17.79 -30.15
N GLU A 223 5.87 18.50 -30.50
CA GLU A 223 7.24 18.00 -30.29
C GLU A 223 7.61 17.90 -28.79
N ALA A 224 6.98 18.72 -27.92
CA ALA A 224 7.21 18.64 -26.48
C ALA A 224 6.56 17.36 -25.91
N GLU A 225 5.32 17.07 -26.29
CA GLU A 225 4.61 15.84 -25.95
C GLU A 225 5.33 14.60 -26.50
N ARG A 226 5.86 14.67 -27.73
CA ARG A 226 6.69 13.60 -28.30
C ARG A 226 7.96 13.37 -27.46
N SER A 227 8.66 14.42 -27.07
CA SER A 227 9.86 14.31 -26.22
C SER A 227 9.52 13.69 -24.86
N ASP A 228 8.40 14.10 -24.25
CA ASP A 228 7.91 13.56 -22.98
C ASP A 228 7.56 12.07 -23.06
N LEU A 229 6.94 11.63 -24.16
CA LEU A 229 6.61 10.22 -24.39
C LEU A 229 7.86 9.35 -24.59
N LEU A 230 8.89 9.87 -25.25
CA LEU A 230 10.16 9.15 -25.46
C LEU A 230 11.03 9.09 -24.22
N ALA A 231 11.03 10.15 -23.40
CA ALA A 231 11.76 10.20 -22.14
C ALA A 231 11.19 9.22 -21.09
N ALA A 232 9.89 8.92 -21.19
CA ALA A 232 9.19 8.01 -20.30
C ALA A 232 8.23 7.11 -21.11
N PRO A 233 8.71 5.96 -21.65
CA PRO A 233 7.87 5.02 -22.41
C PRO A 233 6.72 4.41 -21.57
N LEU A 234 6.71 4.64 -20.25
CA LEU A 234 5.63 4.30 -19.31
C LEU A 234 5.12 5.54 -18.57
N GLY A 235 5.20 6.69 -19.22
CA GLY A 235 4.98 8.00 -18.62
C GLY A 235 3.61 8.12 -17.97
N GLY A 236 2.58 7.45 -18.48
CA GLY A 236 1.23 7.51 -17.93
C GLY A 236 1.15 6.86 -16.55
N LEU A 237 1.72 5.65 -16.42
CA LEU A 237 1.84 4.96 -15.14
C LEU A 237 2.85 5.61 -14.21
N ALA A 238 4.01 6.03 -14.70
CA ALA A 238 5.03 6.68 -13.89
C ALA A 238 4.54 8.03 -13.35
N ARG A 239 3.85 8.84 -14.16
CA ARG A 239 3.23 10.10 -13.73
C ARG A 239 2.11 9.86 -12.73
N ARG A 240 1.28 8.83 -12.90
CA ARG A 240 0.23 8.48 -11.92
C ARG A 240 0.80 7.92 -10.62
N ALA A 241 1.80 7.05 -10.68
CA ALA A 241 2.49 6.52 -9.51
C ALA A 241 3.19 7.64 -8.73
N TRP A 242 3.88 8.54 -9.44
CA TRP A 242 4.47 9.74 -8.85
C TRP A 242 3.42 10.68 -8.25
N ALA A 243 2.29 10.91 -8.94
CA ALA A 243 1.21 11.74 -8.42
C ALA A 243 0.63 11.18 -7.11
N LEU A 244 0.43 9.86 -7.04
CA LEU A 244 0.00 9.17 -5.81
C LEU A 244 1.05 9.25 -4.70
N GLU A 245 2.34 9.09 -5.03
CA GLU A 245 3.43 9.20 -4.06
C GLU A 245 3.55 10.62 -3.49
N VAL A 246 3.42 11.64 -4.33
CA VAL A 246 3.38 13.05 -3.92
C VAL A 246 2.16 13.34 -3.04
N GLN A 247 1.00 12.77 -3.37
CA GLN A 247 -0.22 12.95 -2.59
C GLN A 247 -0.11 12.28 -1.21
N ALA A 248 0.46 11.07 -1.15
CA ALA A 248 0.76 10.38 0.11
C ALA A 248 1.79 11.13 0.97
N ARG A 249 2.82 11.71 0.34
CA ARG A 249 3.84 12.50 1.04
C ARG A 249 3.28 13.81 1.60
N ARG A 250 2.35 14.45 0.89
CA ARG A 250 1.63 15.63 1.40
C ARG A 250 0.68 15.29 2.55
N ALA A 251 -0.02 14.16 2.48
CA ALA A 251 -0.88 13.69 3.56
C ALA A 251 -0.10 13.27 4.83
N ALA A 252 1.19 12.95 4.71
CA ALA A 252 2.05 12.64 5.86
C ALA A 252 2.68 13.88 6.52
N LEU A 253 2.57 15.06 5.90
CA LEU A 253 3.18 16.32 6.36
C LEU A 253 2.15 17.37 6.79
N GLY A 254 0.85 17.08 6.63
CA GLY A 254 -0.26 17.90 7.12
C GLY A 254 -1.01 17.21 8.25
#